data_AF-A0A8J7WRC7-F1
#
_entry.id   AF-A0A8J7WRC7-F1
#
_cell.length_a   1.000
_cell.length_b   1.000
_cell.length_c   1.000
_cell.angle_alpha   90.00
_cell.angle_beta   90.00
_cell.angle_gamma   90.00
#
_symmetry.space_group_name_H-M   'P 1'
#
loop_
_entity.id
_entity.type
_entity.pdbx_description
1 polymer ?
#
loop_
_entity_poly.entity_id
_entity_poly.type
_entity_poly.pdbx_seq_one_letter_code
_entity_poly.pdbx_strand_id
1 'polypeptide(L)'
;MAEDLIPAVHDTEKALGNAFHSVADGADGVAGRTEAVEAEATGRLSSVGNRETAAASGSAQASVTGVGGEAQAALRTRISSALAPREAAAGGALGSGLERWPASGPMRPGQEAGVRAALERMKFPPNDRQKIFDAPKSKKSPMGADAAELIARGHLEGADEYREVLSQFKMADARPAAMMSLRHADDLHRLGHRNLLFEMKEQPGQSHFDIDVGTRAVDHSLAAGYQLKDVQRVAGLDSASRKAIAQLVNAPSGLRVALMDVHEPSTALDDATRQLLSSRAAAKNITLHLRFADGRDLTFPPGAAVYPDH
;
A
#
# COMPACT_ATOMS: atom_id res chain seq x y z
N MET A 1 23.18 -31.28 37.56
CA MET A 1 23.63 -29.91 37.22
C MET A 1 23.54 -29.66 35.72
N ALA A 2 22.37 -29.91 35.10
CA ALA A 2 22.15 -29.73 33.67
C ALA A 2 20.73 -29.23 33.32
N GLU A 3 19.99 -28.71 34.31
CA GLU A 3 18.61 -28.25 34.13
C GLU A 3 18.44 -26.71 34.21
N ASP A 4 19.53 -25.96 34.42
CA ASP A 4 19.49 -24.50 34.63
C ASP A 4 19.88 -23.65 33.39
N LEU A 5 20.13 -24.27 32.23
CA LEU A 5 20.64 -23.55 31.04
C LEU A 5 19.58 -23.26 29.96
N ILE A 6 18.39 -23.86 30.05
CA ILE A 6 17.33 -23.70 29.03
C ILE A 6 16.70 -22.29 29.02
N PRO A 7 16.48 -21.60 30.16
CA PRO A 7 15.89 -20.26 30.14
C PRO A 7 16.78 -19.21 29.47
N ALA A 8 18.10 -19.35 29.61
CA ALA A 8 19.06 -18.36 29.11
C ALA A 8 19.11 -18.32 27.57
N VAL A 9 18.99 -19.46 26.90
CA VAL A 9 19.01 -19.53 25.43
C VAL A 9 17.78 -18.83 24.84
N HIS A 10 16.60 -19.03 25.43
CA HIS A 10 15.35 -18.46 24.94
C HIS A 10 15.28 -16.92 25.09
N ASP A 11 15.91 -16.38 26.13
CA ASP A 11 16.04 -14.92 26.30
C ASP A 11 17.05 -14.31 25.32
N THR A 12 18.06 -15.08 24.92
CA THR A 12 19.08 -14.60 23.97
C THR A 12 18.53 -14.52 22.54
N GLU A 13 17.70 -15.49 22.13
CA GLU A 13 17.01 -15.46 20.83
C GLU A 13 16.01 -14.30 20.74
N LYS A 14 15.27 -14.02 21.82
CA LYS A 14 14.34 -12.90 21.88
C LYS A 14 15.06 -11.54 21.86
N ALA A 15 16.21 -11.44 22.53
CA ALA A 15 17.05 -10.24 22.50
C ALA A 15 17.66 -10.00 21.11
N LEU A 16 18.09 -11.05 20.41
CA LEU A 16 18.57 -10.95 19.02
C LEU A 16 17.44 -10.53 18.07
N GLY A 17 16.25 -11.12 18.19
CA GLY A 17 15.08 -10.76 17.37
C GLY A 17 14.71 -9.28 17.48
N ASN A 18 14.73 -8.73 18.70
CA ASN A 18 14.47 -7.31 18.95
C ASN A 18 15.59 -6.39 18.41
N ALA A 19 16.84 -6.85 18.44
CA ALA A 19 17.96 -6.09 17.89
C ALA A 19 17.91 -6.00 16.35
N PHE A 20 17.47 -7.06 15.66
CA PHE A 20 17.28 -7.04 14.20
C PHE A 20 16.11 -6.15 13.75
N HIS A 21 15.02 -6.09 14.52
CA HIS A 21 13.91 -5.17 14.23
C HIS A 21 14.32 -3.70 14.40
N SER A 22 15.12 -3.37 15.42
CA SER A 22 15.65 -2.02 15.63
C SER A 22 16.56 -1.51 14.49
N VAL A 23 17.28 -2.41 13.82
CA VAL A 23 18.13 -2.06 12.66
C VAL A 23 17.30 -1.85 11.39
N ALA A 24 16.20 -2.59 11.22
CA ALA A 24 15.28 -2.39 10.10
C ALA A 24 14.54 -1.04 10.21
N ASP A 25 14.06 -0.68 11.39
CA ASP A 25 13.38 0.61 11.63
C ASP A 25 14.37 1.81 11.56
N GLY A 26 15.63 1.59 11.94
CA GLY A 26 16.69 2.58 11.80
C GLY A 26 17.05 2.92 10.35
N ALA A 27 16.84 2.00 9.41
CA ALA A 27 17.10 2.24 7.98
C ALA A 27 16.03 3.14 7.32
N ASP A 28 14.77 3.04 7.75
CA ASP A 28 13.69 3.89 7.25
C ASP A 28 13.85 5.36 7.70
N GLY A 29 14.44 5.60 8.87
CA GLY A 29 14.79 6.95 9.34
C GLY A 29 15.96 7.62 8.60
N VAL A 30 16.83 6.84 7.95
CA VAL A 30 17.98 7.34 7.17
C VAL A 30 17.60 7.54 5.70
N ALA A 31 16.79 6.65 5.12
CA ALA A 31 16.29 6.78 3.75
C ALA A 31 15.48 8.08 3.54
N GLY A 32 14.63 8.45 4.51
CA GLY A 32 13.87 9.71 4.47
C GLY A 32 14.74 10.98 4.56
N ARG A 33 15.99 10.89 5.04
CA ARG A 33 16.93 12.02 5.04
C ARG A 33 17.74 12.13 3.76
N THR A 34 18.05 11.03 3.08
CA THR A 34 18.72 11.05 1.78
C THR A 34 17.83 11.58 0.65
N GLU A 35 16.52 11.28 0.66
CA GLU A 35 15.58 11.82 -0.35
C GLU A 35 15.41 13.35 -0.25
N ALA A 36 15.52 13.92 0.95
CA ALA A 36 15.48 15.37 1.16
C ALA A 36 16.76 16.08 0.64
N VAL A 37 17.92 15.42 0.71
CA VAL A 37 19.21 15.98 0.28
C VAL A 37 19.41 15.89 -1.23
N GLU A 38 18.92 14.83 -1.89
CA GLU A 38 19.01 14.70 -3.36
C GLU A 38 18.09 15.67 -4.12
N ALA A 39 16.93 16.01 -3.55
CA ALA A 39 16.03 17.02 -4.09
C ALA A 39 16.61 18.45 -4.01
N GLU A 40 17.42 18.75 -2.99
CA GLU A 40 18.10 20.06 -2.86
C GLU A 40 19.30 20.18 -3.82
N ALA A 41 19.99 19.07 -4.11
CA ALA A 41 21.12 19.03 -5.03
C ALA A 41 20.72 19.22 -6.50
N THR A 42 19.58 18.68 -6.94
CA THR A 42 19.07 18.85 -8.31
C THR A 42 18.48 20.24 -8.56
N GLY A 43 17.97 20.91 -7.52
CA GLY A 43 17.51 22.32 -7.61
C GLY A 43 18.63 23.34 -7.76
N ARG A 44 19.87 23.04 -7.32
CA ARG A 44 21.02 23.93 -7.45
C ARG A 44 21.76 23.81 -8.79
N LEU A 45 21.61 22.71 -9.51
CA LEU A 45 22.22 22.50 -10.83
C LEU A 45 21.45 23.19 -11.98
N SER A 46 20.16 23.48 -11.78
CA SER A 46 19.31 24.14 -12.79
C SER A 46 19.40 25.67 -12.77
N SER A 47 20.07 26.28 -11.79
CA SER A 47 20.23 27.75 -11.69
C SER A 47 21.57 28.28 -12.21
N VAL A 48 22.49 27.40 -12.65
CA VAL A 48 23.82 27.78 -13.16
C VAL A 48 23.88 27.84 -14.70
N GLY A 49 22.85 27.36 -15.41
CA GLY A 49 22.87 27.24 -16.88
C GLY A 49 22.45 28.48 -17.69
N ASN A 50 22.04 29.59 -17.05
CA ASN A 50 21.51 30.76 -17.74
C ASN A 50 22.35 32.02 -17.51
N ARG A 51 23.58 32.03 -18.05
CA ARG A 51 24.28 33.28 -18.38
C ARG A 51 25.38 33.00 -19.42
N GLU A 52 25.39 33.85 -20.45
CA GLU A 52 26.38 33.94 -21.54
C GLU A 52 26.23 32.84 -22.62
N THR A 53 26.00 33.11 -23.90
CA THR A 53 26.43 34.22 -24.76
C THR A 53 25.48 34.39 -25.95
N ALA A 54 25.27 35.66 -26.34
CA ALA A 54 24.73 36.05 -27.63
C ALA A 54 25.85 36.26 -28.64
N ALA A 55 25.49 36.16 -29.93
CA ALA A 55 26.18 36.60 -31.15
C ALA A 55 27.29 35.70 -31.74
N ALA A 56 27.01 35.09 -32.90
CA ALA A 56 27.64 35.46 -34.18
C ALA A 56 27.15 34.58 -35.36
N SER A 57 26.62 35.28 -36.36
CA SER A 57 26.57 35.06 -37.81
C SER A 57 27.33 33.90 -38.46
N GLY A 58 26.74 33.30 -39.51
CA GLY A 58 27.51 32.57 -40.53
C GLY A 58 26.70 31.67 -41.46
N SER A 59 26.46 32.16 -42.68
CA SER A 59 25.83 31.51 -43.83
C SER A 59 26.51 30.22 -44.32
N ALA A 60 25.71 29.26 -44.84
CA ALA A 60 26.03 28.52 -46.08
C ALA A 60 24.80 27.78 -46.62
N GLN A 61 24.43 28.12 -47.86
CA GLN A 61 23.55 27.33 -48.73
C GLN A 61 24.31 26.10 -49.24
N ALA A 62 23.64 24.95 -49.31
CA ALA A 62 23.81 24.00 -50.42
C ALA A 62 22.60 23.06 -50.50
N SER A 63 21.93 23.15 -51.64
CA SER A 63 20.86 22.30 -52.15
C SER A 63 21.36 20.93 -52.59
N VAL A 64 20.63 19.85 -52.23
CA VAL A 64 20.57 18.61 -53.03
C VAL A 64 19.12 18.14 -53.06
N THR A 65 18.64 17.95 -54.28
CA THR A 65 17.32 17.50 -54.73
C THR A 65 17.23 15.98 -54.89
N GLY A 66 16.03 15.43 -54.66
CA GLY A 66 15.54 14.14 -55.19
C GLY A 66 16.04 12.91 -54.43
N VAL A 67 15.29 11.85 -54.17
CA VAL A 67 14.20 11.20 -54.91
C VAL A 67 13.49 10.26 -53.91
N GLY A 68 12.17 10.05 -54.03
CA GLY A 68 11.53 8.86 -53.42
C GLY A 68 10.30 9.09 -52.53
N GLY A 69 9.36 9.94 -52.95
CA GLY A 69 7.99 9.83 -52.49
C GLY A 69 7.27 8.76 -53.32
N GLU A 70 6.94 7.62 -52.71
CA GLU A 70 5.84 6.70 -53.07
C GLU A 70 5.94 5.39 -52.24
N ALA A 71 5.94 5.49 -50.91
CA ALA A 71 5.77 4.31 -50.04
C ALA A 71 5.19 4.60 -48.64
N GLN A 72 4.83 5.85 -48.32
CA GLN A 72 4.33 6.24 -46.98
C GLN A 72 2.88 6.74 -46.94
N ALA A 73 2.15 6.66 -48.05
CA ALA A 73 0.73 7.07 -48.13
C ALA A 73 -0.29 5.92 -48.07
N ALA A 74 0.15 4.64 -48.02
CA ALA A 74 -0.75 3.48 -48.08
C ALA A 74 -0.93 2.71 -46.75
N LEU A 75 -0.25 3.09 -45.66
CA LEU A 75 -0.36 2.41 -44.35
C LEU A 75 -1.16 3.21 -43.30
N ARG A 76 -1.58 4.43 -43.63
CA ARG A 76 -2.39 5.31 -42.75
C ARG A 76 -3.90 5.22 -42.96
N THR A 77 -4.38 4.35 -43.86
CA THR A 77 -5.81 4.25 -44.20
C THR A 77 -6.45 2.91 -43.81
N ARG A 78 -5.78 2.07 -43.00
CA ARG A 78 -6.34 0.77 -42.54
C ARG A 78 -6.35 0.54 -41.03
N ILE A 79 -6.01 1.53 -40.19
CA ILE A 79 -6.15 1.45 -38.72
C ILE A 79 -6.93 2.67 -38.19
N SER A 80 -8.01 3.05 -38.88
CA SER A 80 -8.94 4.10 -38.44
C SER A 80 -10.40 3.73 -38.67
N SER A 81 -10.72 2.43 -38.69
CA SER A 81 -12.10 1.92 -38.86
C SER A 81 -12.42 0.75 -37.92
N ALA A 82 -12.02 0.86 -36.67
CA ALA A 82 -12.64 0.12 -35.57
C ALA A 82 -12.49 0.97 -34.31
N LEU A 83 -13.58 1.16 -33.57
CA LEU A 83 -13.69 1.91 -32.30
C LEU A 83 -14.10 3.39 -32.45
N ALA A 84 -15.35 3.59 -32.86
CA ALA A 84 -16.22 4.58 -32.25
C ALA A 84 -17.36 3.84 -31.52
N PRO A 85 -17.92 4.42 -30.44
CA PRO A 85 -18.42 3.70 -29.28
C PRO A 85 -19.85 3.18 -29.47
N ARG A 86 -20.09 1.94 -29.03
CA ARG A 86 -21.43 1.37 -28.94
C ARG A 86 -21.90 1.52 -27.49
N GLU A 87 -22.80 2.47 -27.27
CA GLU A 87 -23.68 2.50 -26.10
C GLU A 87 -24.56 1.24 -26.04
N ALA A 88 -25.07 0.98 -24.82
CA ALA A 88 -25.86 -0.15 -24.32
C ALA A 88 -24.99 -1.23 -23.63
N ALA A 89 -25.23 -1.63 -22.38
CA ALA A 89 -26.41 -1.49 -21.56
C ALA A 89 -26.08 -1.60 -20.07
N ALA A 90 -26.99 -1.06 -19.26
CA ALA A 90 -27.08 -1.13 -17.81
C ALA A 90 -26.66 -2.49 -17.22
N GLY A 91 -25.55 -2.49 -16.49
CA GLY A 91 -25.16 -3.50 -15.51
C GLY A 91 -24.70 -2.73 -14.28
N GLY A 92 -25.30 -3.03 -13.12
CA GLY A 92 -25.28 -2.19 -11.93
C GLY A 92 -23.90 -1.69 -11.52
N ALA A 93 -23.74 -0.37 -11.54
CA ALA A 93 -22.70 0.31 -10.78
C ALA A 93 -22.98 0.08 -9.29
N LEU A 94 -22.39 -0.96 -8.72
CA LEU A 94 -22.09 -0.98 -7.30
C LEU A 94 -21.10 0.17 -7.08
N GLY A 95 -21.61 1.24 -6.46
CA GLY A 95 -20.88 2.49 -6.30
C GLY A 95 -19.49 2.25 -5.71
N SER A 96 -18.47 2.54 -6.50
CA SER A 96 -17.08 2.71 -6.06
C SER A 96 -16.95 4.00 -5.25
N GLY A 97 -17.65 4.05 -4.13
CA GLY A 97 -17.78 5.19 -3.22
C GLY A 97 -17.32 4.83 -1.82
N LEU A 98 -16.10 4.29 -1.69
CA LEU A 98 -15.36 4.39 -0.44
C LEU A 98 -14.79 5.81 -0.41
N GLU A 99 -15.56 6.76 0.15
CA GLU A 99 -15.05 8.10 0.46
C GLU A 99 -13.69 7.97 1.16
N ARG A 100 -12.64 8.50 0.53
CA ARG A 100 -11.31 8.55 1.12
C ARG A 100 -11.42 9.23 2.47
N TRP A 101 -11.04 8.49 3.51
CA TRP A 101 -11.30 8.83 4.89
C TRP A 101 -10.57 10.12 5.28
N PRO A 102 -11.27 11.25 5.42
CA PRO A 102 -10.66 12.47 5.95
C PRO A 102 -10.16 12.19 7.37
N ALA A 103 -9.33 13.08 7.91
CA ALA A 103 -9.00 13.00 9.33
C ALA A 103 -10.31 12.99 10.15
N SER A 104 -10.67 11.83 10.70
CA SER A 104 -11.86 11.67 11.54
C SER A 104 -11.66 12.26 12.93
N GLY A 105 -10.43 12.66 13.24
CA GLY A 105 -10.05 13.28 14.49
C GLY A 105 -9.98 12.27 15.64
N PRO A 106 -9.84 12.74 16.88
CA PRO A 106 -9.77 11.88 18.05
C PRO A 106 -11.08 11.11 18.29
N MET A 107 -10.98 9.98 18.98
CA MET A 107 -12.12 9.22 19.50
C MET A 107 -13.08 10.15 20.25
N ARG A 108 -14.36 10.06 19.90
CA ARG A 108 -15.43 10.86 20.51
C ARG A 108 -15.85 10.24 21.85
N PRO A 109 -16.31 11.04 22.84
CA PRO A 109 -16.76 10.52 24.13
C PRO A 109 -17.81 9.40 24.04
N GLY A 110 -18.74 9.50 23.07
CA GLY A 110 -19.76 8.48 22.83
C GLY A 110 -19.23 7.13 22.33
N GLN A 111 -17.99 7.07 21.83
CA GLN A 111 -17.37 5.84 21.34
C GLN A 111 -16.60 5.09 22.45
N GLU A 112 -16.26 5.75 23.55
CA GLU A 112 -15.37 5.19 24.59
C GLU A 112 -15.92 3.89 25.20
N ALA A 113 -17.22 3.84 25.49
CA ALA A 113 -17.84 2.67 26.09
C ALA A 113 -17.75 1.44 25.18
N GLY A 114 -17.97 1.63 23.86
CA GLY A 114 -17.89 0.56 22.87
C GLY A 114 -16.48 0.01 22.72
N VAL A 115 -15.47 0.90 22.64
CA VAL A 115 -14.06 0.49 22.57
C VAL A 115 -13.64 -0.25 23.84
N ARG A 116 -14.02 0.26 25.02
CA ARG A 116 -13.69 -0.40 26.28
C ARG A 116 -14.28 -1.81 26.35
N ALA A 117 -15.56 -1.96 26.02
CA ALA A 117 -16.23 -3.25 26.01
C ALA A 117 -15.56 -4.24 25.03
N ALA A 118 -15.16 -3.78 23.84
CA ALA A 118 -14.44 -4.60 22.87
C ALA A 118 -13.08 -5.08 23.40
N LEU A 119 -12.27 -4.17 23.93
CA LEU A 119 -10.95 -4.53 24.49
C LEU A 119 -11.05 -5.44 25.73
N GLU A 120 -12.12 -5.34 26.51
CA GLU A 120 -12.42 -6.24 27.63
C GLU A 120 -12.77 -7.65 27.16
N ARG A 121 -13.63 -7.80 26.15
CA ARG A 121 -13.96 -9.11 25.54
C ARG A 121 -12.71 -9.82 25.03
N MET A 122 -11.81 -9.07 24.42
CA MET A 122 -10.54 -9.60 23.92
C MET A 122 -9.53 -9.91 25.03
N LYS A 123 -9.80 -9.64 26.31
CA LYS A 123 -8.89 -9.99 27.43
C LYS A 123 -7.45 -9.49 27.22
N PHE A 124 -7.28 -8.24 26.79
CA PHE A 124 -5.96 -7.61 26.80
C PHE A 124 -5.44 -7.43 28.24
N PRO A 125 -4.12 -7.56 28.49
CA PRO A 125 -3.54 -7.18 29.78
C PRO A 125 -3.92 -5.74 30.15
N PRO A 126 -4.17 -5.41 31.43
CA PRO A 126 -4.70 -4.09 31.81
C PRO A 126 -3.91 -2.88 31.28
N ASN A 127 -2.57 -2.96 31.32
CA ASN A 127 -1.68 -1.91 30.83
C ASN A 127 -1.80 -1.74 29.30
N ASP A 128 -1.79 -2.85 28.56
CA ASP A 128 -1.89 -2.84 27.11
C ASP A 128 -3.26 -2.35 26.66
N ARG A 129 -4.33 -2.82 27.32
CA ARG A 129 -5.70 -2.35 27.09
C ARG A 129 -5.81 -0.84 27.25
N GLN A 130 -5.20 -0.27 28.30
CA GLN A 130 -5.24 1.17 28.54
C GLN A 130 -4.51 1.94 27.43
N LYS A 131 -3.33 1.46 27.01
CA LYS A 131 -2.56 2.09 25.91
C LYS A 131 -3.33 2.04 24.58
N ILE A 132 -3.93 0.90 24.25
CA ILE A 132 -4.75 0.74 23.03
C ILE A 132 -5.98 1.64 23.10
N PHE A 133 -6.64 1.74 24.26
CA PHE A 133 -7.78 2.63 24.48
C PHE A 133 -7.42 4.12 24.37
N ASP A 134 -6.25 4.53 24.88
CA ASP A 134 -5.83 5.94 24.87
C ASP A 134 -5.27 6.40 23.52
N ALA A 135 -4.72 5.49 22.72
CA ALA A 135 -4.18 5.79 21.39
C ALA A 135 -5.17 6.57 20.48
N PRO A 136 -6.43 6.12 20.27
CA PRO A 136 -7.39 6.84 19.46
C PRO A 136 -7.89 8.14 20.11
N LYS A 137 -7.72 8.36 21.43
CA LYS A 137 -8.06 9.63 22.11
C LYS A 137 -7.05 10.75 21.84
N SER A 138 -5.85 10.39 21.39
CA SER A 138 -4.78 11.36 21.19
C SER A 138 -5.16 12.40 20.12
N LYS A 139 -4.92 13.69 20.41
CA LYS A 139 -5.02 14.77 19.42
C LYS A 139 -4.11 14.58 18.21
N LYS A 140 -3.08 13.75 18.37
CA LYS A 140 -2.15 13.37 17.29
C LYS A 140 -2.60 12.13 16.51
N SER A 141 -3.77 11.58 16.82
CA SER A 141 -4.37 10.48 16.06
C SER A 141 -5.36 11.08 15.04
N PRO A 142 -4.95 11.31 13.78
CA PRO A 142 -5.85 11.87 12.77
C PRO A 142 -7.04 10.96 12.46
N MET A 143 -6.97 9.68 12.84
CA MET A 143 -7.95 8.63 12.49
C MET A 143 -8.58 7.98 13.74
N GLY A 144 -8.51 8.64 14.89
CA GLY A 144 -8.93 8.09 16.18
C GLY A 144 -10.41 7.73 16.26
N ALA A 145 -11.30 8.54 15.69
CA ALA A 145 -12.73 8.26 15.68
C ALA A 145 -13.08 7.06 14.79
N ASP A 146 -12.39 6.85 13.66
CA ASP A 146 -12.59 5.66 12.82
C ASP A 146 -12.04 4.41 13.49
N ALA A 147 -10.85 4.50 14.10
CA ALA A 147 -10.27 3.41 14.87
C ALA A 147 -11.26 2.94 15.96
N ALA A 148 -11.81 3.90 16.70
CA ALA A 148 -12.78 3.65 17.75
C ALA A 148 -14.06 2.98 17.21
N GLU A 149 -14.55 3.42 16.05
CA GLU A 149 -15.72 2.82 15.40
C GLU A 149 -15.46 1.36 14.99
N LEU A 150 -14.35 1.09 14.30
CA LEU A 150 -13.99 -0.26 13.85
C LEU A 150 -13.81 -1.22 15.03
N ILE A 151 -13.10 -0.78 16.07
CA ILE A 151 -12.89 -1.57 17.29
C ILE A 151 -14.21 -1.83 18.01
N ALA A 152 -15.04 -0.79 18.20
CA ALA A 152 -16.30 -0.91 18.95
C ALA A 152 -17.31 -1.85 18.28
N ARG A 153 -17.36 -1.88 16.94
CA ARG A 153 -18.25 -2.78 16.18
C ARG A 153 -17.95 -4.26 16.42
N GLY A 154 -16.69 -4.61 16.71
CA GLY A 154 -16.28 -5.97 17.03
C GLY A 154 -16.41 -7.00 15.90
N HIS A 155 -16.81 -6.61 14.70
CA HIS A 155 -17.08 -7.53 13.59
C HIS A 155 -15.81 -8.20 13.04
N LEU A 156 -14.63 -7.65 13.33
CA LEU A 156 -13.32 -8.24 12.99
C LEU A 156 -12.72 -9.07 14.12
N GLU A 157 -13.37 -9.19 15.29
CA GLU A 157 -12.82 -9.89 16.47
C GLU A 157 -12.53 -11.38 16.21
N GLY A 158 -13.17 -11.99 15.22
CA GLY A 158 -12.98 -13.39 14.83
C GLY A 158 -11.84 -13.63 13.83
N ALA A 159 -11.17 -12.60 13.34
CA ALA A 159 -10.07 -12.74 12.39
C ALA A 159 -8.78 -13.20 13.08
N ASP A 160 -8.00 -14.06 12.41
CA ASP A 160 -6.69 -14.49 12.91
C ASP A 160 -5.78 -13.26 13.10
N GLU A 161 -5.02 -13.23 14.20
CA GLU A 161 -4.08 -12.14 14.54
C GLU A 161 -4.68 -10.72 14.65
N TYR A 162 -6.01 -10.57 14.73
CA TYR A 162 -6.65 -9.28 14.97
C TYR A 162 -6.11 -8.56 16.22
N ARG A 163 -5.77 -9.31 17.26
CA ARG A 163 -5.17 -8.78 18.49
C ARG A 163 -3.80 -8.17 18.29
N GLU A 164 -3.02 -8.69 17.34
CA GLU A 164 -1.70 -8.17 17.03
C GLU A 164 -1.82 -6.80 16.35
N VAL A 165 -2.74 -6.67 15.38
CA VAL A 165 -3.06 -5.38 14.76
C VAL A 165 -3.52 -4.35 15.79
N LEU A 166 -4.37 -4.72 16.74
CA LEU A 166 -4.74 -3.80 17.81
C LEU A 166 -3.58 -3.45 18.74
N SER A 167 -2.63 -4.38 18.93
CA SER A 167 -1.43 -4.12 19.73
C SER A 167 -0.52 -3.08 19.09
N GLN A 168 -0.51 -2.96 17.76
CA GLN A 168 0.25 -1.92 17.06
C GLN A 168 -0.21 -0.49 17.43
N PHE A 169 -1.46 -0.29 17.88
CA PHE A 169 -1.93 1.04 18.34
C PHE A 169 -1.16 1.59 19.54
N LYS A 170 -0.48 0.73 20.30
CA LYS A 170 0.40 1.13 21.40
C LYS A 170 1.55 2.01 20.90
N MET A 171 2.00 1.81 19.66
CA MET A 171 3.13 2.47 19.02
C MET A 171 2.64 3.55 18.06
N ALA A 172 3.16 4.77 18.14
CA ALA A 172 2.61 5.90 17.39
C ALA A 172 2.86 5.84 15.88
N ASP A 173 4.02 5.30 15.51
CA ASP A 173 4.52 5.03 14.16
C ASP A 173 3.82 3.85 13.48
N ALA A 174 3.40 2.83 14.22
CA ALA A 174 2.67 1.68 13.66
C ALA A 174 1.17 1.93 13.42
N ARG A 175 0.59 2.98 14.01
CA ARG A 175 -0.86 3.28 13.91
C ARG A 175 -1.37 3.46 12.47
N PRO A 176 -0.68 4.19 11.57
CA PRO A 176 -1.16 4.34 10.20
C PRO A 176 -1.29 2.99 9.49
N ALA A 177 -0.28 2.12 9.62
CA ALA A 177 -0.30 0.78 9.05
C ALA A 177 -1.45 -0.06 9.65
N ALA A 178 -1.57 -0.09 10.98
CA ALA A 178 -2.65 -0.80 11.66
C ALA A 178 -4.04 -0.33 11.19
N MET A 179 -4.23 0.99 11.02
CA MET A 179 -5.48 1.55 10.51
C MET A 179 -5.77 1.17 9.07
N MET A 180 -4.75 1.13 8.20
CA MET A 180 -4.92 0.65 6.83
C MET A 180 -5.37 -0.80 6.80
N SER A 181 -4.74 -1.67 7.61
CA SER A 181 -5.11 -3.08 7.73
C SER A 181 -6.55 -3.25 8.22
N LEU A 182 -6.94 -2.56 9.30
CA LEU A 182 -8.31 -2.62 9.83
C LEU A 182 -9.37 -2.17 8.83
N ARG A 183 -9.10 -1.09 8.10
CA ARG A 183 -10.03 -0.57 7.09
C ARG A 183 -10.17 -1.52 5.92
N HIS A 184 -9.07 -2.08 5.43
CA HIS A 184 -9.13 -3.02 4.34
C HIS A 184 -9.85 -4.32 4.73
N ALA A 185 -9.63 -4.79 5.97
CA ALA A 185 -10.39 -5.92 6.51
C ALA A 185 -11.89 -5.61 6.64
N ASP A 186 -12.27 -4.39 7.05
CA ASP A 186 -13.67 -3.95 7.06
C ASP A 186 -14.26 -3.86 5.64
N ASP A 187 -13.49 -3.44 4.62
CA ASP A 187 -13.90 -3.48 3.22
C ASP A 187 -14.18 -4.93 2.77
N LEU A 188 -13.24 -5.85 3.03
CA LEU A 188 -13.40 -7.28 2.73
C LEU A 188 -14.61 -7.88 3.46
N HIS A 189 -14.82 -7.49 4.72
CA HIS A 189 -15.98 -7.90 5.48
C HIS A 189 -17.28 -7.34 4.87
N ARG A 190 -17.32 -6.08 4.45
CA ARG A 190 -18.50 -5.52 3.77
C ARG A 190 -18.79 -6.20 2.44
N LEU A 191 -17.77 -6.67 1.74
CA LEU A 191 -17.90 -7.46 0.52
C LEU A 191 -18.36 -8.91 0.77
N GLY A 192 -18.40 -9.38 2.01
CA GLY A 192 -18.90 -10.72 2.35
C GLY A 192 -17.81 -11.72 2.76
N HIS A 193 -16.53 -11.34 2.72
CA HIS A 193 -15.45 -12.21 3.18
C HIS A 193 -15.40 -12.20 4.72
N ARG A 194 -15.59 -13.37 5.35
CA ARG A 194 -15.66 -13.50 6.82
C ARG A 194 -14.41 -14.14 7.42
N ASN A 195 -13.75 -15.01 6.68
CA ASN A 195 -12.55 -15.72 7.13
C ASN A 195 -11.31 -14.86 6.88
N LEU A 196 -11.16 -13.82 7.68
CA LEU A 196 -10.07 -12.85 7.56
C LEU A 196 -8.88 -13.26 8.44
N LEU A 197 -7.69 -12.80 8.05
CA LEU A 197 -6.48 -12.89 8.85
C LEU A 197 -5.66 -11.61 8.71
N PHE A 198 -4.77 -11.41 9.67
CA PHE A 198 -3.80 -10.34 9.69
C PHE A 198 -2.38 -10.88 9.88
N GLU A 199 -1.37 -10.09 9.51
CA GLU A 199 0.04 -10.28 9.89
C GLU A 199 0.59 -11.71 9.65
N MET A 200 0.19 -12.35 8.54
CA MET A 200 0.63 -13.70 8.21
C MET A 200 1.99 -13.68 7.52
N LYS A 201 2.96 -14.33 8.14
CA LYS A 201 4.35 -14.44 7.66
C LYS A 201 4.72 -15.87 7.34
N GLU A 202 5.88 -16.07 6.73
CA GLU A 202 6.39 -17.41 6.47
C GLU A 202 6.55 -18.23 7.76
N GLN A 203 6.36 -19.54 7.61
CA GLN A 203 6.70 -20.50 8.66
C GLN A 203 8.08 -21.13 8.40
N PRO A 204 8.74 -21.72 9.43
CA PRO A 204 10.02 -22.40 9.25
C PRO A 204 9.98 -23.42 8.09
N GLY A 205 10.90 -23.27 7.13
CA GLY A 205 10.98 -24.11 5.94
C GLY A 205 10.19 -23.61 4.73
N GLN A 206 9.48 -22.48 4.83
CA GLN A 206 8.82 -21.82 3.71
C GLN A 206 9.69 -20.69 3.14
N SER A 207 9.43 -20.32 1.88
CA SER A 207 10.02 -19.12 1.30
C SER A 207 9.46 -17.88 1.98
N HIS A 208 10.29 -16.86 2.17
CA HIS A 208 9.91 -15.62 2.85
C HIS A 208 8.74 -14.91 2.15
N PHE A 209 7.72 -14.53 2.93
CA PHE A 209 6.59 -13.70 2.51
C PHE A 209 5.97 -12.99 3.72
N ASP A 210 5.31 -11.87 3.45
CA ASP A 210 4.65 -11.07 4.47
C ASP A 210 3.29 -10.61 3.94
N ILE A 211 2.25 -10.78 4.75
CA ILE A 211 0.86 -10.47 4.42
C ILE A 211 0.26 -9.69 5.59
N ASP A 212 0.00 -8.41 5.37
CA ASP A 212 -0.62 -7.56 6.38
C ASP A 212 -2.10 -7.95 6.60
N VAL A 213 -2.84 -8.29 5.52
CA VAL A 213 -4.25 -8.73 5.56
C VAL A 213 -4.48 -9.86 4.56
N GLY A 214 -5.33 -10.84 4.90
CA GLY A 214 -5.68 -11.91 3.98
C GLY A 214 -7.08 -12.45 4.17
N THR A 215 -7.52 -13.26 3.21
CA THR A 215 -8.77 -14.03 3.29
C THR A 215 -8.48 -15.51 3.11
N ARG A 216 -9.15 -16.37 3.87
CA ARG A 216 -9.11 -17.82 3.68
C ARG A 216 -10.32 -18.33 2.89
N ALA A 217 -10.08 -19.34 2.06
CA ALA A 217 -11.14 -20.15 1.48
C ALA A 217 -11.78 -21.07 2.55
N VAL A 218 -12.80 -21.82 2.15
CA VAL A 218 -13.53 -22.77 3.01
C VAL A 218 -12.62 -23.87 3.54
N ASP A 219 -11.62 -24.28 2.76
CA ASP A 219 -10.62 -25.29 3.14
C ASP A 219 -9.47 -24.72 4.01
N HIS A 220 -9.62 -23.48 4.49
CA HIS A 220 -8.62 -22.72 5.26
C HIS A 220 -7.34 -22.34 4.51
N SER A 221 -7.22 -22.69 3.21
CA SER A 221 -6.15 -22.21 2.37
C SER A 221 -6.26 -20.69 2.16
N LEU A 222 -5.12 -20.04 1.91
CA LEU A 222 -5.08 -18.60 1.69
C LEU A 222 -5.62 -18.27 0.29
N ALA A 223 -6.81 -17.68 0.22
CA ALA A 223 -7.44 -17.31 -1.04
C ALA A 223 -6.81 -16.03 -1.63
N ALA A 224 -6.65 -15.02 -0.78
CA ALA A 224 -6.03 -13.74 -1.14
C ALA A 224 -5.09 -13.25 -0.04
N GLY A 225 -3.94 -12.69 -0.44
CA GLY A 225 -2.99 -12.01 0.42
C GLY A 225 -2.75 -10.58 -0.02
N TYR A 226 -2.78 -9.66 0.93
CA TYR A 226 -2.63 -8.23 0.73
C TYR A 226 -1.41 -7.70 1.48
N GLN A 227 -0.56 -6.96 0.76
CA GLN A 227 0.45 -6.10 1.37
C GLN A 227 0.04 -4.66 1.21
N LEU A 228 -0.06 -3.94 2.31
CA LEU A 228 -0.47 -2.56 2.36
C LEU A 228 0.76 -1.64 2.46
N LYS A 229 0.73 -0.52 1.72
CA LYS A 229 1.75 0.53 1.78
C LYS A 229 1.11 1.91 1.83
N ASP A 230 1.54 2.72 2.78
CA ASP A 230 1.29 4.16 2.79
C ASP A 230 2.40 4.86 1.98
N VAL A 231 2.01 5.59 0.94
CA VAL A 231 2.92 6.22 -0.02
C VAL A 231 2.67 7.72 -0.04
N GLN A 232 3.62 8.47 0.54
CA GLN A 232 3.46 9.92 0.70
C GLN A 232 3.44 10.68 -0.64
N ARG A 233 4.14 10.19 -1.66
CA ARG A 233 4.26 10.83 -2.98
C ARG A 233 4.38 9.81 -4.10
N VAL A 234 3.95 10.16 -5.30
CA VAL A 234 4.06 9.33 -6.51
C VAL A 234 5.50 8.87 -6.77
N ALA A 235 6.49 9.73 -6.52
CA ALA A 235 7.91 9.38 -6.65
C ALA A 235 8.32 8.15 -5.79
N GLY A 236 7.63 7.89 -4.68
CA GLY A 236 7.87 6.74 -3.82
C GLY A 236 7.26 5.42 -4.31
N LEU A 237 6.39 5.44 -5.32
CA LEU A 237 5.68 4.25 -5.81
C LEU A 237 6.62 3.18 -6.35
N ASP A 238 7.73 3.58 -6.97
CA ASP A 238 8.70 2.63 -7.49
C ASP A 238 9.32 1.80 -6.35
N SER A 239 9.79 2.45 -5.29
CA SER A 239 10.34 1.76 -4.11
C SER A 239 9.28 0.93 -3.39
N ALA A 240 8.11 1.52 -3.12
CA ALA A 240 7.02 0.86 -2.41
C ALA A 240 6.54 -0.40 -3.14
N SER A 241 6.38 -0.34 -4.47
CA SER A 241 5.96 -1.49 -5.27
C SER A 241 6.99 -2.62 -5.31
N ARG A 242 8.29 -2.31 -5.37
CA ARG A 242 9.33 -3.35 -5.27
C ARG A 242 9.29 -4.06 -3.92
N LYS A 243 9.19 -3.30 -2.82
CA LYS A 243 9.10 -3.85 -1.45
C LYS A 243 7.88 -4.76 -1.30
N ALA A 244 6.70 -4.26 -1.68
CA ALA A 244 5.46 -5.03 -1.56
C ALA A 244 5.48 -6.30 -2.43
N ILE A 245 6.03 -6.24 -3.65
CA ILE A 245 6.16 -7.40 -4.52
C ILE A 245 7.13 -8.43 -3.93
N ALA A 246 8.25 -8.01 -3.35
CA ALA A 246 9.18 -8.93 -2.70
C ALA A 246 8.53 -9.67 -1.52
N GLN A 247 7.65 -9.00 -0.78
CA GLN A 247 6.88 -9.58 0.33
C GLN A 247 5.78 -10.55 -0.16
N LEU A 248 5.19 -10.32 -1.34
CA LEU A 248 4.08 -11.12 -1.84
C LEU A 248 4.46 -12.24 -2.80
N VAL A 249 5.61 -12.17 -3.48
CA VAL A 249 5.91 -13.07 -4.61
C VAL A 249 5.90 -14.56 -4.24
N ASN A 250 6.25 -14.89 -2.99
CA ASN A 250 6.24 -16.26 -2.49
C ASN A 250 5.02 -16.60 -1.63
N ALA A 251 4.09 -15.66 -1.44
CA ALA A 251 2.88 -15.89 -0.65
C ALA A 251 2.06 -17.02 -1.30
N PRO A 252 1.62 -18.04 -0.53
CA PRO A 252 0.89 -19.19 -1.05
C PRO A 252 -0.60 -18.86 -1.25
N SER A 253 -0.89 -17.82 -2.03
CA SER A 253 -2.26 -17.35 -2.32
C SER A 253 -2.56 -17.34 -3.81
N GLY A 254 -3.83 -17.57 -4.14
CA GLY A 254 -4.33 -17.46 -5.52
C GLY A 254 -4.32 -16.02 -6.03
N LEU A 255 -4.72 -15.08 -5.16
CA LEU A 255 -4.70 -13.64 -5.45
C LEU A 255 -3.70 -12.90 -4.55
N ARG A 256 -2.77 -12.16 -5.14
CA ARG A 256 -1.75 -11.38 -4.44
C ARG A 256 -1.87 -9.92 -4.84
N VAL A 257 -2.13 -9.05 -3.87
CA VAL A 257 -2.40 -7.63 -4.13
C VAL A 257 -1.53 -6.76 -3.26
N ALA A 258 -0.76 -5.87 -3.87
CA ALA A 258 -0.17 -4.75 -3.16
C ALA A 258 -1.13 -3.57 -3.24
N LEU A 259 -1.70 -3.19 -2.10
CA LEU A 259 -2.59 -2.05 -1.97
C LEU A 259 -1.79 -0.84 -1.49
N MET A 260 -1.84 0.26 -2.24
CA MET A 260 -1.04 1.46 -1.97
C MET A 260 -1.93 2.68 -1.79
N ASP A 261 -1.91 3.27 -0.60
CA ASP A 261 -2.55 4.56 -0.35
C ASP A 261 -1.59 5.67 -0.74
N VAL A 262 -1.93 6.43 -1.79
CA VAL A 262 -1.04 7.47 -2.35
C VAL A 262 -1.55 8.84 -1.92
N HIS A 263 -0.77 9.61 -1.18
CA HIS A 263 -1.19 10.90 -0.63
C HIS A 263 -1.23 12.06 -1.65
N GLU A 264 -0.87 11.79 -2.89
CA GLU A 264 -0.99 12.72 -4.03
C GLU A 264 -2.20 12.37 -4.92
N PRO A 265 -2.71 13.33 -5.73
CA PRO A 265 -3.78 13.05 -6.68
C PRO A 265 -3.30 12.14 -7.83
N SER A 266 -4.22 11.40 -8.44
CA SER A 266 -3.94 10.51 -9.58
C SER A 266 -3.32 11.21 -10.80
N THR A 267 -3.52 12.53 -10.93
CA THR A 267 -2.93 13.37 -11.97
C THR A 267 -1.43 13.57 -11.82
N ALA A 268 -0.86 13.30 -10.64
CA ALA A 268 0.58 13.33 -10.42
C ALA A 268 1.29 12.09 -10.99
N LEU A 269 0.54 11.04 -11.34
CA LEU A 269 1.09 9.80 -11.89
C LEU A 269 1.33 9.90 -13.41
N ASP A 270 2.60 10.00 -13.79
CA ASP A 270 3.03 10.03 -15.19
C ASP A 270 2.96 8.67 -15.90
N ASP A 271 3.04 8.70 -17.23
CA ASP A 271 2.91 7.50 -18.08
C ASP A 271 4.09 6.53 -17.92
N ALA A 272 5.29 7.04 -17.66
CA ALA A 272 6.48 6.22 -17.44
C ALA A 272 6.32 5.35 -16.18
N THR A 273 5.84 5.95 -15.08
CA THR A 273 5.54 5.26 -13.83
C THR A 273 4.39 4.27 -14.01
N ARG A 274 3.33 4.64 -14.75
CA ARG A 274 2.24 3.70 -15.10
C ARG A 274 2.76 2.46 -15.81
N GLN A 275 3.59 2.66 -16.84
CA GLN A 275 4.17 1.55 -17.61
C GLN A 275 5.08 0.69 -16.73
N LEU A 276 5.91 1.30 -15.88
CA LEU A 276 6.78 0.60 -14.94
C LEU A 276 5.97 -0.30 -13.98
N LEU A 277 4.91 0.25 -13.37
CA LEU A 277 4.05 -0.47 -12.44
C LEU A 277 3.32 -1.62 -13.15
N SER A 278 2.76 -1.40 -14.34
CA SER A 278 2.16 -2.43 -15.18
C SER A 278 3.11 -3.58 -15.49
N SER A 279 4.31 -3.27 -15.99
CA SER A 279 5.30 -4.29 -16.36
C SER A 279 5.75 -5.10 -15.15
N ARG A 280 5.94 -4.44 -14.00
CA ARG A 280 6.39 -5.09 -12.77
C ARG A 280 5.31 -6.01 -12.17
N ALA A 281 4.08 -5.54 -12.10
CA ALA A 281 2.90 -6.29 -11.66
C ALA A 281 2.74 -7.58 -12.49
N ALA A 282 2.75 -7.42 -13.83
CA ALA A 282 2.61 -8.52 -14.77
C ALA A 282 3.75 -9.55 -14.65
N ALA A 283 5.00 -9.10 -14.51
CA ALA A 283 6.16 -9.98 -14.42
C ALA A 283 6.15 -10.91 -13.19
N LYS A 284 5.40 -10.56 -12.14
CA LYS A 284 5.32 -11.34 -10.89
C LYS A 284 3.93 -11.92 -10.63
N ASN A 285 2.99 -11.70 -11.54
CA ASN A 285 1.58 -12.09 -11.38
C ASN A 285 1.01 -11.59 -10.03
N ILE A 286 1.19 -10.29 -9.78
CA ILE A 286 0.71 -9.57 -8.60
C ILE A 286 -0.11 -8.37 -9.11
N THR A 287 -1.23 -8.09 -8.45
CA THR A 287 -2.00 -6.87 -8.70
C THR A 287 -1.42 -5.73 -7.87
N LEU A 288 -1.15 -4.58 -8.49
CA LEU A 288 -0.91 -3.33 -7.76
C LEU A 288 -2.19 -2.50 -7.82
N HIS A 289 -2.77 -2.16 -6.67
CA HIS A 289 -3.97 -1.34 -6.58
C HIS A 289 -3.66 -0.06 -5.81
N LEU A 290 -3.72 1.07 -6.50
CA LEU A 290 -3.34 2.38 -5.99
C LEU A 290 -4.60 3.19 -5.69
N ARG A 291 -4.71 3.74 -4.48
CA ARG A 291 -5.81 4.59 -4.02
C ARG A 291 -5.32 6.02 -3.79
N PHE A 292 -5.63 6.94 -4.69
CA PHE A 292 -5.07 8.31 -4.70
C PHE A 292 -5.86 9.30 -3.82
N ALA A 293 -5.24 10.46 -3.54
CA ALA A 293 -5.81 11.54 -2.71
C ALA A 293 -7.06 12.20 -3.25
N ASP A 294 -7.24 12.15 -4.56
CA ASP A 294 -8.41 12.64 -5.27
C ASP A 294 -9.56 11.62 -5.31
N GLY A 295 -9.47 10.51 -4.57
CA GLY A 295 -10.50 9.47 -4.50
C GLY A 295 -10.57 8.59 -5.75
N ARG A 296 -9.56 8.65 -6.62
CA ARG A 296 -9.44 7.79 -7.79
C ARG A 296 -8.58 6.58 -7.46
N ASP A 297 -9.00 5.44 -7.98
CA ASP A 297 -8.26 4.20 -7.88
C ASP A 297 -7.72 3.76 -9.24
N LEU A 298 -6.51 3.21 -9.25
CA LEU A 298 -5.89 2.64 -10.45
C LEU A 298 -5.34 1.24 -10.15
N THR A 299 -5.63 0.30 -11.04
CA THR A 299 -5.18 -1.09 -10.91
C THR A 299 -4.20 -1.43 -12.02
N PHE A 300 -3.12 -2.13 -11.67
CA PHE A 300 -2.07 -2.58 -12.57
C PHE A 300 -1.85 -4.11 -12.43
N PRO A 301 -1.93 -4.87 -13.53
CA PRO A 301 -2.39 -4.43 -14.85
C PRO A 301 -3.86 -3.98 -14.83
N PRO A 302 -4.29 -3.12 -15.77
CA PRO A 302 -5.68 -2.67 -15.85
C PRO A 302 -6.67 -3.84 -15.93
N GLY A 303 -7.72 -3.78 -15.12
CA GLY A 303 -8.76 -4.83 -15.06
C GLY A 303 -8.38 -6.07 -14.24
N ALA A 304 -7.20 -6.11 -13.62
CA ALA A 304 -6.85 -7.20 -12.70
C ALA A 304 -7.79 -7.23 -11.48
N ALA A 305 -8.02 -8.43 -10.95
CA ALA A 305 -8.80 -8.60 -9.74
C ALA A 305 -8.08 -7.99 -8.53
N VAL A 306 -8.86 -7.31 -7.68
CA VAL A 306 -8.40 -6.74 -6.39
C VAL A 306 -8.99 -7.52 -5.22
N TYR A 307 -10.16 -8.11 -5.40
CA TYR A 307 -10.85 -8.90 -4.38
C TYR A 307 -11.00 -10.34 -4.88
N PRO A 308 -10.95 -11.33 -3.98
CA PRO A 308 -11.19 -12.72 -4.37
C PRO A 308 -12.66 -12.92 -4.76
N ASP A 309 -12.91 -13.88 -5.63
CA ASP A 309 -14.27 -14.30 -5.96
C ASP A 309 -14.96 -14.95 -4.74
N HIS A 310 -16.29 -14.98 -4.75
CA HIS A 310 -17.12 -15.60 -3.70
C HIS A 310 -17.20 -17.12 -3.83
#